data_AF-D2Q5L3-F1
#
_entry.id   AF-D2Q5L3-F1
#
_cell.length_a   1.000
_cell.length_b   1.000
_cell.length_c   1.000
_cell.angle_alpha   90.00
_cell.angle_beta   90.00
_cell.angle_gamma   90.00
#
_symmetry.space_group_name_H-M   'P 1'
#
loop_
_entity.id
_entity.type
_entity.pdbx_description
1 polymer ?
#
loop_
_entity_poly.entity_id
_entity_poly.type
_entity_poly.pdbx_seq_one_letter_code
_entity_poly.pdbx_strand_id
1 'polypeptide(L)'
;MRFASAVLPDEGLRGEFDRLVDAGEDSQSVWDSFYDRVHEFAASMTLERLVDWFVALHDPATILNVHYGVDGVEYLDPECTIGDDD
;
A
#
# COMPACT_ATOMS: atom_id res chain seq x y z
N MET A 1 -5.00 5.46 8.80
CA MET A 1 -4.78 5.78 7.37
C MET A 1 -4.24 4.51 6.71
N ARG A 2 -4.85 4.04 5.61
CA ARG A 2 -4.42 2.80 4.93
C ARG A 2 -3.23 3.12 4.03
N PHE A 3 -2.08 2.47 4.24
CA PHE A 3 -0.87 2.72 3.44
C PHE A 3 -1.12 2.57 1.94
N ALA A 4 -1.71 1.45 1.54
CA ALA A 4 -2.02 1.17 0.13
C ALA A 4 -2.89 2.27 -0.50
N SER A 5 -3.94 2.76 0.18
CA SER A 5 -4.71 3.91 -0.30
C SER A 5 -3.84 5.18 -0.40
N ALA A 6 -3.04 5.49 0.61
CA ALA A 6 -2.21 6.69 0.63
C ALA A 6 -1.20 6.78 -0.52
N VAL A 7 -0.67 5.63 -0.97
CA VAL A 7 0.36 5.59 -2.00
C VAL A 7 -0.20 5.38 -3.41
N LEU A 8 -1.50 5.16 -3.59
CA LEU A 8 -2.04 4.99 -4.94
C LEU A 8 -1.94 6.29 -5.75
N PRO A 9 -1.56 6.20 -7.04
CA PRO A 9 -1.13 7.34 -7.83
C PRO A 9 -2.29 8.16 -8.43
N ASP A 10 -3.53 7.77 -8.16
CA ASP A 10 -4.76 8.35 -8.68
C ASP A 10 -5.88 8.31 -7.64
N GLU A 11 -6.70 9.35 -7.58
CA GLU A 11 -7.81 9.46 -6.62
C GLU A 11 -8.93 8.44 -6.87
N GLY A 12 -9.18 8.08 -8.14
CA GLY A 12 -10.13 7.03 -8.51
C GLY A 12 -9.68 5.66 -8.02
N LEU A 13 -8.40 5.33 -8.22
CA LEU A 13 -7.81 4.09 -7.69
C LEU A 13 -7.87 4.05 -6.16
N ARG A 14 -7.63 5.18 -5.47
CA ARG A 14 -7.78 5.28 -4.01
C ARG A 14 -9.20 5.00 -3.55
N GLY A 15 -10.17 5.68 -4.15
CA GLY A 15 -11.58 5.53 -3.79
C GLY A 15 -12.10 4.12 -4.05
N GLU A 16 -11.63 3.48 -5.13
CA GLU A 16 -11.94 2.08 -5.42
C GLU A 16 -11.35 1.13 -4.37
N PHE A 17 -10.05 1.27 -4.07
CA PHE A 17 -9.39 0.49 -3.04
C PHE A 17 -10.10 0.60 -1.68
N ASP A 18 -10.39 1.83 -1.25
CA ASP A 18 -11.06 2.06 0.04
C ASP A 18 -12.45 1.44 0.08
N ARG A 19 -13.20 1.49 -1.03
CA ARG A 19 -14.50 0.84 -1.13
C ARG A 19 -14.41 -0.68 -1.02
N LEU A 20 -13.43 -1.30 -1.68
CA LEU A 20 -13.22 -2.76 -1.63
C LEU A 20 -12.87 -3.21 -0.22
N VAL A 21 -11.97 -2.48 0.46
CA VAL A 21 -11.63 -2.77 1.86
C VAL A 21 -12.81 -2.55 2.79
N ASP A 22 -13.56 -1.45 2.63
CA ASP A 22 -14.74 -1.15 3.46
C ASP A 22 -15.86 -2.19 3.29
N ALA A 23 -15.99 -2.76 2.09
CA ALA A 23 -16.92 -3.84 1.81
C ALA A 23 -16.50 -5.19 2.41
N GLY A 24 -15.26 -5.31 2.91
CA GLY A 24 -14.69 -6.58 3.33
C GLY A 24 -14.54 -7.56 2.17
N GLU A 25 -14.28 -7.05 0.96
CA GLU A 25 -14.18 -7.86 -0.25
C GLU A 25 -13.01 -8.86 -0.14
N ASP A 26 -13.32 -10.14 -0.32
CA ASP A 26 -12.37 -11.26 -0.21
C ASP A 26 -12.17 -12.00 -1.54
N SER A 27 -12.91 -11.64 -2.59
CA SER A 27 -12.81 -12.28 -3.90
C SER A 27 -11.50 -11.95 -4.60
N GLN A 28 -10.67 -12.97 -4.82
CA GLN A 28 -9.43 -12.89 -5.60
C GLN A 28 -9.65 -12.21 -6.96
N SER A 29 -10.72 -12.56 -7.69
CA SER A 29 -10.95 -12.02 -9.04
C SER A 29 -11.25 -10.52 -9.06
N VAL A 30 -11.84 -9.99 -7.97
CA VAL A 30 -12.10 -8.56 -7.83
C VAL A 30 -10.79 -7.83 -7.59
N TRP A 31 -9.95 -8.38 -6.71
CA TRP A 31 -8.62 -7.85 -6.43
C TRP A 31 -7.71 -7.93 -7.66
N ASP A 32 -7.72 -9.03 -8.40
CA ASP A 32 -6.96 -9.18 -9.66
C ASP A 32 -7.37 -8.09 -10.66
N SER A 33 -8.68 -7.88 -10.86
CA SER A 33 -9.17 -6.82 -11.74
C SER A 33 -8.77 -5.41 -11.28
N PHE A 34 -8.70 -5.17 -9.98
CA PHE A 34 -8.22 -3.90 -9.43
C PHE A 34 -6.72 -3.73 -9.71
N TYR A 35 -5.91 -4.76 -9.48
CA TYR A 35 -4.47 -4.73 -9.78
C TYR A 35 -4.18 -4.55 -11.27
N ASP A 36 -4.98 -5.13 -12.16
CA ASP A 36 -4.89 -4.88 -13.61
C ASP A 36 -5.08 -3.39 -13.92
N ARG A 37 -6.08 -2.73 -13.31
CA ARG A 37 -6.29 -1.28 -13.47
C ARG A 37 -5.12 -0.46 -12.94
N VAL A 38 -4.56 -0.82 -11.79
CA VAL A 38 -3.36 -0.17 -11.24
C VAL A 38 -2.17 -0.32 -12.20
N HIS A 39 -1.99 -1.51 -12.78
CA HIS A 39 -0.93 -1.79 -13.75
C HIS A 39 -1.09 -0.99 -15.03
N GLU A 40 -2.30 -0.95 -15.60
CA GLU A 40 -2.62 -0.14 -16.79
C GLU A 40 -2.36 1.35 -16.54
N PHE A 41 -2.75 1.85 -15.37
CA PHE A 41 -2.51 3.24 -15.00
C PHE A 41 -1.01 3.53 -14.92
N ALA A 42 -0.23 2.66 -14.26
CA ALA A 42 1.23 2.77 -14.19
C ALA A 42 1.88 2.73 -15.58
N ALA A 43 1.45 1.81 -16.45
CA ALA A 43 1.97 1.69 -17.81
C ALA A 43 1.71 2.95 -18.67
N SER A 44 0.67 3.71 -18.35
CA SER A 44 0.33 4.97 -19.03
C SER A 44 1.11 6.19 -18.52
N MET A 45 1.82 6.08 -17.41
CA MET A 45 2.54 7.19 -16.80
C MET A 45 3.81 7.57 -17.57
N THR A 46 4.24 8.82 -17.39
CA THR A 46 5.60 9.22 -17.76
C THR A 46 6.63 8.59 -16.83
N LEU A 47 7.86 8.44 -17.32
CA LEU A 47 8.96 7.92 -16.50
C LEU A 47 9.19 8.75 -15.23
N GLU A 48 9.13 10.09 -15.33
CA GLU A 48 9.26 10.98 -14.16
C GLU A 48 8.20 10.68 -13.10
N ARG A 49 6.95 10.51 -13.51
CA ARG A 49 5.85 10.19 -12.59
C ARG A 49 5.98 8.79 -11.98
N LEU A 50 6.48 7.82 -12.75
CA LEU A 50 6.80 6.47 -12.24
C LEU A 50 7.91 6.53 -11.20
N VAL A 51 8.95 7.33 -11.42
CA VAL A 51 10.06 7.50 -10.47
C VAL A 51 9.57 8.17 -9.19
N ASP A 52 8.76 9.24 -9.29
CA ASP A 52 8.18 9.90 -8.12
C ASP A 52 7.29 8.94 -7.32
N TRP A 53 6.48 8.13 -8.01
CA TRP A 53 5.63 7.14 -7.37
C TRP A 53 6.44 6.02 -6.71
N PHE A 54 7.50 5.54 -7.36
CA PHE A 54 8.44 4.58 -6.78
C PHE A 54 9.13 5.13 -5.53
N VAL A 55 9.60 6.38 -5.58
CA VAL A 55 10.18 7.05 -4.41
C VAL A 55 9.15 7.15 -3.29
N ALA A 56 7.91 7.53 -3.57
CA ALA A 56 6.86 7.62 -2.55
C ALA A 56 6.49 6.26 -1.93
N LEU A 57 6.53 5.18 -2.71
CA LEU A 57 6.34 3.80 -2.22
C LEU A 57 7.50 3.35 -1.31
N HIS A 58 8.70 3.88 -1.54
CA HIS A 58 9.93 3.51 -0.84
C HIS A 58 10.42 4.57 0.15
N ASP A 59 9.66 5.63 0.40
CA ASP A 59 10.01 6.66 1.37
C ASP A 59 9.86 6.07 2.78
N PRO A 60 10.94 5.96 3.58
CA PRO A 60 10.86 5.43 4.93
C PRO A 60 9.89 6.23 5.83
N ALA A 61 9.64 7.50 5.51
CA ALA A 61 8.66 8.32 6.23
C ALA A 61 7.20 7.93 5.91
N THR A 62 6.95 7.28 4.78
CA THR A 62 5.61 6.81 4.36
C THR A 62 5.42 5.31 4.61
N ILE A 63 6.50 4.50 4.56
CA ILE A 63 6.52 3.08 4.93
C ILE A 63 6.40 2.95 6.45
N LEU A 64 5.18 3.09 6.96
CA LEU A 64 4.84 2.94 8.38
C LEU A 64 4.00 1.68 8.67
N ASN A 65 3.92 0.72 7.75
CA ASN A 65 2.93 -0.37 7.84
C ASN A 65 3.48 -1.77 7.54
N VAL A 66 3.86 -2.49 8.60
CA VAL A 66 3.31 -3.82 8.91
C VAL A 66 2.82 -3.80 10.37
N HIS A 67 1.72 -3.10 10.65
CA HIS A 67 1.14 -3.10 12.00
C HIS A 67 0.30 -4.36 12.26
N TYR A 68 0.70 -5.21 13.21
CA TYR A 68 -0.18 -6.22 13.82
C TYR A 68 -0.24 -6.01 15.34
N GLY A 69 -1.40 -6.29 15.93
CA GLY A 69 -1.65 -6.09 17.36
C GLY A 69 -1.82 -7.42 18.10
N VAL A 70 -1.11 -7.61 19.22
CA VAL A 70 -1.29 -8.74 20.14
C VAL A 70 -1.39 -8.20 21.57
N ASP A 71 -2.43 -8.60 22.31
CA ASP A 71 -2.67 -8.19 23.70
C ASP A 71 -2.66 -6.67 23.95
N GLY A 72 -3.10 -5.89 22.96
CA GLY A 72 -3.15 -4.43 23.04
C GLY A 72 -1.81 -3.72 22.78
N VAL A 73 -0.78 -4.45 22.34
CA VAL A 73 0.49 -3.91 21.89
C VAL A 73 0.55 -3.96 20.38
N GLU A 74 0.93 -2.84 19.76
CA GLU A 74 1.08 -2.73 18.32
C GLU A 74 2.55 -2.92 17.90
N TYR A 75 2.78 -3.71 16.86
CA TYR A 75 4.12 -4.08 16.36
C TYR A 75 4.29 -3.69 14.91
N LEU A 76 5.46 -3.17 14.55
CA LEU A 76 5.76 -2.68 13.20
C LEU A 76 6.17 -3.78 12.21
N ASP A 77 6.58 -4.97 12.69
CA ASP A 77 6.92 -6.18 11.91
C ASP A 77 7.33 -7.32 12.90
N PRO A 78 7.00 -8.61 12.68
CA PRO A 78 7.51 -9.72 13.50
C PRO A 78 9.00 -10.05 13.27
N GLU A 79 9.58 -9.71 12.11
CA GLU A 79 10.98 -9.93 11.72
C GLU A 79 11.84 -8.64 11.78
N CYS A 80 11.22 -7.46 11.82
CA CYS A 80 11.95 -6.20 12.05
C CYS A 80 12.11 -5.94 13.54
N THR A 81 12.76 -6.88 14.26
CA THR A 81 13.44 -6.48 15.48
C THR A 81 14.55 -5.54 15.04
N ILE A 82 14.46 -4.27 15.42
CA ILE A 82 15.66 -3.45 15.59
C ILE A 82 16.45 -4.16 16.68
N GLY A 83 17.26 -5.14 16.27
CA GLY A 83 18.32 -5.67 17.10
C GLY A 83 19.24 -4.49 17.31
N ASP A 84 19.40 -4.09 18.58
CA ASP A 84 20.49 -3.20 18.95
C ASP A 84 21.79 -3.84 18.42
N ASP A 85 22.38 -3.24 17.38
CA ASP A 85 23.77 -3.49 17.01
C ASP A 85 24.62 -3.01 18.20
N ASP A 86 25.04 -3.95 19.04
CA ASP A 86 26.09 -3.81 20.06
C ASP A 86 27.45 -4.22 19.46
#